data_AF-A0AAN6RY04-F1
#
_entry.id   AF-A0AAN6RY04-F1
#
_cell.length_a   1.000
_cell.length_b   1.000
_cell.length_c   1.000
_cell.angle_alpha   90.00
_cell.angle_beta   90.00
_cell.angle_gamma   90.00
#
_symmetry.space_group_name_H-M   'P 1'
#
loop_
_entity.id
_entity.type
_entity.pdbx_description
1 polymer ?
#
loop_
_entity_poly.entity_id
_entity_poly.type
_entity_poly.pdbx_seq_one_letter_code
_entity_poly.pdbx_strand_id
1 'polypeptide(L)'
;MFKWAQQQLANVAGTQEPIYGPSAIKSVASEAETTPYTELTRDDAKWEVMESTCVETQTFYFMAENGQLAFAQVIYSNVAGIRTTCQFNCKIFNLDGSAPHLWSSTPLSNYDFSEDKTGFYADDCAVELSEDGTTYTIKSMNDEQAIVNLTVKRVAPGFKAGKTGKTLFGEDFANPWGSMRHLFWPRCTAEGTITTKDGPIDFAGKAFFSHALQGMKPHHAAAKWNFCDFQGPTYSAILMQFTTPPSYGSTVVNVGVIAKDGEIIMGGCNSDAKHLETKSDSENDWPEPTTIKYSWAGSTKDGKPVEASIKGGLEEKLDRIDVMAEVPGFVKKIVAGAAGTKPYIYQYSPQKTKMSLELKIGDQEITEEGFVFSEATFISD
;
A
#
# COMPACT_ATOMS: atom_id res chain seq x y z
N MET A 1 -22.59 13.55 -25.48
CA MET A 1 -21.47 12.76 -26.04
C MET A 1 -21.70 11.32 -25.59
N PHE A 2 -21.65 10.34 -26.48
CA PHE A 2 -21.88 8.95 -26.06
C PHE A 2 -20.78 8.51 -25.08
N LYS A 3 -21.14 7.85 -23.96
CA LYS A 3 -20.19 7.43 -22.92
C LYS A 3 -19.02 6.61 -23.47
N TRP A 4 -19.26 5.79 -24.50
CA TRP A 4 -18.21 5.03 -25.19
C TRP A 4 -17.16 5.92 -25.86
N ALA A 5 -17.55 7.06 -26.45
CA ALA A 5 -16.61 7.99 -27.10
C ALA A 5 -15.78 8.76 -26.07
N GLN A 6 -16.38 9.11 -24.93
CA GLN A 6 -15.68 9.70 -23.79
C GLN A 6 -14.71 8.70 -23.13
N GLN A 7 -15.10 7.43 -23.02
CA GLN A 7 -14.23 6.36 -22.52
C GLN A 7 -13.01 6.16 -23.43
N GLN A 8 -13.21 6.12 -24.76
CA GLN A 8 -12.10 6.03 -25.72
C GLN A 8 -11.15 7.22 -25.59
N LEU A 9 -11.68 8.44 -25.42
CA LEU A 9 -10.87 9.63 -25.16
C LEU A 9 -10.13 9.56 -23.81
N ALA A 10 -10.77 9.10 -22.73
CA ALA A 10 -10.11 8.92 -21.44
C ALA A 10 -8.98 7.86 -21.48
N ASN A 11 -9.22 6.78 -22.22
CA ASN A 11 -8.23 5.71 -22.41
C ASN A 11 -7.02 6.18 -23.21
N VAL A 12 -7.21 7.02 -24.23
CA VAL A 12 -6.12 7.48 -25.10
C VAL A 12 -5.44 8.74 -24.55
N ALA A 13 -6.21 9.73 -24.10
CA ALA A 13 -5.73 11.05 -23.71
C ALA A 13 -5.56 11.24 -22.19
N GLY A 14 -5.97 10.26 -21.37
CA GLY A 14 -5.88 10.37 -19.90
C GLY A 14 -6.86 11.37 -19.29
N THR A 15 -7.89 11.79 -20.04
CA THR A 15 -8.93 12.69 -19.54
C THR A 15 -9.81 12.00 -18.51
N GLN A 16 -10.63 12.79 -17.80
CA GLN A 16 -11.63 12.27 -16.88
C GLN A 16 -12.55 11.25 -17.58
N GLU A 17 -12.80 10.13 -16.91
CA GLU A 17 -13.73 9.12 -17.39
C GLU A 17 -15.18 9.61 -17.36
N PRO A 18 -16.08 9.01 -18.18
CA PRO A 18 -17.52 9.17 -18.01
C PRO A 18 -17.97 8.84 -16.59
N ILE A 19 -19.07 9.47 -16.15
CA ILE A 19 -19.75 9.06 -14.92
C ILE A 19 -20.57 7.80 -15.20
N TYR A 20 -20.04 6.64 -14.81
CA TYR A 20 -20.71 5.34 -14.90
C TYR A 20 -21.63 5.12 -13.68
N GLY A 21 -21.16 5.49 -12.49
CA GLY A 21 -21.86 5.37 -11.22
C GLY A 21 -21.43 4.16 -10.38
N PRO A 22 -21.97 4.01 -9.15
CA PRO A 22 -21.55 2.98 -8.20
C PRO A 22 -21.89 1.55 -8.63
N SER A 23 -22.70 1.36 -9.68
CA SER A 23 -22.96 0.04 -10.27
C SER A 23 -21.81 -0.46 -11.15
N ALA A 24 -20.89 0.41 -11.56
CA ALA A 24 -19.74 0.05 -12.40
C ALA A 24 -18.48 -0.30 -11.57
N ILE A 25 -18.66 -0.61 -10.29
CA ILE A 25 -17.63 -1.10 -9.39
C ILE A 25 -18.20 -2.23 -8.54
N LYS A 26 -17.43 -3.30 -8.39
CA LYS A 26 -17.66 -4.36 -7.41
C LYS A 26 -16.54 -4.34 -6.39
N SER A 27 -16.81 -3.71 -5.25
CA SER A 27 -15.89 -3.72 -4.11
C SER A 27 -15.65 -5.15 -3.61
N VAL A 28 -14.40 -5.43 -3.20
CA VAL A 28 -14.04 -6.66 -2.47
C VAL A 28 -14.90 -6.88 -1.21
N ALA A 29 -15.50 -5.82 -0.65
CA ALA A 29 -16.45 -5.89 0.45
C ALA A 29 -17.65 -6.82 0.17
N SER A 30 -18.06 -6.94 -1.11
CA SER A 30 -19.14 -7.87 -1.50
C SER A 30 -18.77 -9.34 -1.28
N GLU A 31 -17.48 -9.70 -1.41
CA GLU A 31 -17.01 -11.03 -1.04
C GLU A 31 -16.92 -11.17 0.49
N ALA A 32 -16.51 -10.10 1.17
CA ALA A 32 -16.32 -10.04 2.61
C ALA A 32 -17.62 -10.22 3.42
N GLU A 33 -18.80 -9.98 2.82
CA GLU A 33 -20.09 -10.29 3.43
C GLU A 33 -20.25 -11.78 3.81
N THR A 34 -19.62 -12.68 3.04
CA THR A 34 -19.70 -14.13 3.26
C THR A 34 -18.37 -14.73 3.69
N THR A 35 -17.26 -14.13 3.28
CA THR A 35 -15.90 -14.59 3.61
C THR A 35 -15.11 -13.36 4.00
N PRO A 36 -15.12 -12.96 5.29
CA PRO A 36 -14.49 -11.70 5.72
C PRO A 36 -13.06 -11.56 5.19
N TYR A 37 -12.30 -12.65 5.28
CA TYR A 37 -10.94 -12.73 4.74
C TYR A 37 -10.54 -14.17 4.40
N THR A 38 -9.42 -14.29 3.69
CA THR A 38 -8.73 -15.53 3.41
C THR A 38 -7.27 -15.41 3.81
N GLU A 39 -6.71 -16.46 4.42
CA GLU A 39 -5.28 -16.54 4.71
C GLU A 39 -4.47 -16.80 3.44
N LEU A 40 -3.35 -16.11 3.27
CA LEU A 40 -2.53 -16.23 2.06
C LEU A 40 -1.77 -17.55 2.01
N THR A 41 -1.84 -18.17 0.85
CA THR A 41 -0.96 -19.24 0.40
C THR A 41 0.20 -18.67 -0.42
N ARG A 42 1.20 -19.51 -0.73
CA ARG A 42 2.28 -19.14 -1.65
C ARG A 42 1.75 -18.71 -3.03
N ASP A 43 0.68 -19.36 -3.51
CA ASP A 43 0.07 -19.07 -4.82
C ASP A 43 -0.49 -17.65 -4.90
N ASP A 44 -0.93 -17.10 -3.77
CA ASP A 44 -1.43 -15.73 -3.71
C ASP A 44 -0.33 -14.69 -3.91
N ALA A 45 0.92 -15.02 -3.56
CA ALA A 45 2.09 -14.14 -3.69
C ALA A 45 2.59 -13.99 -5.13
N LYS A 46 1.92 -14.63 -6.10
CA LYS A 46 2.26 -14.51 -7.50
C LYS A 46 2.11 -13.09 -8.01
N TRP A 47 3.10 -12.65 -8.77
CA TRP A 47 3.00 -11.49 -9.64
C TRP A 47 2.00 -11.79 -10.75
N GLU A 48 1.02 -10.91 -10.95
CA GLU A 48 0.04 -11.01 -12.03
C GLU A 48 0.72 -10.75 -13.39
N VAL A 49 1.67 -9.80 -13.43
CA VAL A 49 2.44 -9.45 -14.63
C VAL A 49 1.51 -9.14 -15.81
N MET A 50 0.59 -8.18 -15.61
CA MET A 50 -0.43 -7.89 -16.61
C MET A 50 0.18 -7.36 -17.91
N GLU A 51 -0.38 -7.82 -19.04
CA GLU A 51 -0.05 -7.29 -20.37
C GLU A 51 -0.74 -5.96 -20.68
N SER A 52 -1.76 -5.59 -19.88
CA SER A 52 -2.46 -4.31 -19.96
C SER A 52 -1.90 -3.28 -18.98
N THR A 53 -2.44 -2.05 -19.01
CA THR A 53 -2.02 -1.00 -18.08
C THR A 53 -2.12 -1.46 -16.63
N CYS A 54 -0.99 -1.46 -15.91
CA CYS A 54 -0.98 -1.77 -14.49
C CYS A 54 0.20 -1.13 -13.75
N VAL A 55 0.05 -1.05 -12.44
CA VAL A 55 1.14 -0.91 -11.47
C VAL A 55 0.99 -2.04 -10.46
N GLU A 56 1.96 -2.94 -10.41
CA GLU A 56 2.05 -4.01 -9.41
C GLU A 56 3.27 -3.75 -8.52
N THR A 57 3.12 -3.85 -7.21
CA THR A 57 4.19 -3.56 -6.26
C THR A 57 4.31 -4.64 -5.20
N GLN A 58 5.55 -4.87 -4.78
CA GLN A 58 5.88 -5.53 -3.52
C GLN A 58 6.62 -4.52 -2.66
N THR A 59 6.05 -4.17 -1.52
CA THR A 59 6.56 -3.14 -0.61
C THR A 59 6.77 -3.73 0.77
N PHE A 60 7.96 -3.54 1.31
CA PHE A 60 8.37 -4.01 2.64
C PHE A 60 8.69 -2.81 3.49
N TYR A 61 8.00 -2.66 4.63
CA TYR A 61 8.20 -1.59 5.59
C TYR A 61 8.93 -2.16 6.80
N PHE A 62 9.87 -1.39 7.35
CA PHE A 62 10.78 -1.81 8.41
C PHE A 62 10.74 -0.81 9.57
N MET A 63 10.46 -1.32 10.78
CA MET A 63 10.52 -0.57 12.03
C MET A 63 11.56 -1.27 12.92
N ALA A 64 12.80 -0.82 12.78
CA ALA A 64 13.94 -1.43 13.43
C ALA A 64 13.97 -1.15 14.93
N GLU A 65 14.58 -2.05 15.70
CA GLU A 65 14.70 -1.94 17.17
C GLU A 65 15.55 -0.73 17.59
N ASN A 66 16.47 -0.30 16.73
CA ASN A 66 17.29 0.90 16.92
C ASN A 66 16.51 2.21 16.63
N GLY A 67 15.21 2.14 16.32
CA GLY A 67 14.35 3.28 16.03
C GLY A 67 14.38 3.76 14.59
N GLN A 68 15.06 3.07 13.67
CA GLN A 68 15.03 3.41 12.25
C GLN A 68 13.71 3.00 11.59
N LEU A 69 13.26 3.82 10.65
CA LEU A 69 12.12 3.54 9.76
C LEU A 69 12.62 3.52 8.32
N ALA A 70 12.23 2.50 7.56
CA ALA A 70 12.55 2.40 6.14
C ALA A 70 11.47 1.65 5.36
N PHE A 71 11.53 1.75 4.04
CA PHE A 71 10.90 0.78 3.16
C PHE A 71 11.78 0.42 1.97
N ALA A 72 11.59 -0.78 1.45
CA ALA A 72 12.12 -1.25 0.18
C ALA A 72 10.96 -1.71 -0.71
N GLN A 73 11.01 -1.39 -2.00
CA GLN A 73 9.90 -1.64 -2.91
C GLN A 73 10.40 -2.02 -4.30
N VAL A 74 9.81 -3.08 -4.86
CA VAL A 74 9.87 -3.36 -6.30
C VAL A 74 8.56 -2.90 -6.92
N ILE A 75 8.66 -2.17 -8.03
CA ILE A 75 7.53 -1.78 -8.87
C ILE A 75 7.68 -2.45 -10.22
N TYR A 76 6.63 -3.13 -10.67
CA TYR A 76 6.41 -3.53 -12.04
C TYR A 76 5.30 -2.66 -12.62
N SER A 77 5.55 -1.95 -13.71
CA SER A 77 4.53 -1.13 -14.38
C SER A 77 4.46 -1.49 -15.85
N ASN A 78 3.24 -1.67 -16.33
CA ASN A 78 2.96 -1.76 -17.76
C ASN A 78 2.17 -0.50 -18.15
N VAL A 79 2.73 0.30 -19.05
CA VAL A 79 2.12 1.55 -19.51
C VAL A 79 1.43 1.30 -20.83
N ALA A 80 0.09 1.26 -20.81
CA ALA A 80 -0.77 1.11 -21.98
C ALA A 80 -0.56 -0.18 -22.80
N GLY A 81 0.07 -1.22 -22.25
CA GLY A 81 0.44 -2.44 -23.00
C GLY A 81 1.61 -2.23 -23.95
N ILE A 82 2.26 -1.06 -23.92
CA ILE A 82 3.27 -0.66 -24.90
C ILE A 82 4.67 -0.76 -24.31
N ARG A 83 4.81 -0.43 -23.02
CA ARG A 83 6.11 -0.38 -22.37
C ARG A 83 6.01 -0.85 -20.93
N THR A 84 6.83 -1.84 -20.62
CA THR A 84 7.07 -2.27 -19.25
C THR A 84 8.27 -1.54 -18.66
N THR A 85 8.17 -1.13 -17.41
CA THR A 85 9.26 -0.56 -16.63
C THR A 85 9.25 -1.15 -15.23
N CYS A 86 10.43 -1.48 -14.72
CA CYS A 86 10.61 -1.90 -13.35
C CYS A 86 11.47 -0.89 -12.59
N GLN A 87 11.21 -0.71 -11.31
CA GLN A 87 11.99 0.16 -10.42
C GLN A 87 12.23 -0.53 -9.08
N PHE A 88 13.37 -0.23 -8.47
CA PHE A 88 13.63 -0.50 -7.07
C PHE A 88 13.70 0.81 -6.30
N ASN A 89 12.88 0.94 -5.27
CA ASN A 89 12.89 2.08 -4.36
C ASN A 89 13.38 1.63 -2.99
N CYS A 90 14.23 2.44 -2.37
CA CYS A 90 14.65 2.29 -0.99
C CYS A 90 14.60 3.66 -0.31
N LYS A 91 13.90 3.74 0.83
CA LYS A 91 13.82 4.96 1.63
C LYS A 91 14.22 4.68 3.06
N ILE A 92 15.11 5.50 3.62
CA ILE A 92 15.38 5.54 5.07
C ILE A 92 14.95 6.92 5.55
N PHE A 93 14.01 6.93 6.50
CA PHE A 93 13.46 8.17 7.03
C PHE A 93 14.36 8.74 8.10
N ASN A 94 14.64 10.04 7.97
CA ASN A 94 15.18 10.84 9.06
C ASN A 94 14.00 11.31 9.94
N LEU A 95 13.81 10.64 11.08
CA LEU A 95 12.63 10.83 11.92
C LEU A 95 12.70 12.05 12.86
N ASP A 96 13.89 12.58 13.12
CA ASP A 96 14.08 13.73 13.99
C ASP A 96 14.13 15.07 13.25
N GLY A 97 14.11 15.03 11.91
CA GLY A 97 14.16 16.19 11.03
C GLY A 97 15.54 16.87 10.97
N SER A 98 16.58 16.23 11.51
CA SER A 98 17.94 16.78 11.53
C SER A 98 18.64 16.76 10.17
N ALA A 99 18.20 15.88 9.27
CA ALA A 99 18.76 15.71 7.93
C ALA A 99 17.67 15.30 6.92
N PRO A 100 17.95 15.41 5.61
CA PRO A 100 17.08 14.85 4.58
C PRO A 100 16.92 13.34 4.74
N HIS A 101 15.80 12.80 4.27
CA HIS A 101 15.64 11.37 4.10
C HIS A 101 16.64 10.84 3.07
N LEU A 102 17.09 9.60 3.24
CA LEU A 102 17.72 8.88 2.15
C LEU A 102 16.61 8.38 1.23
N TRP A 103 16.64 8.80 -0.03
CA TRP A 103 15.72 8.34 -1.07
C TRP A 103 16.53 7.82 -2.27
N SER A 104 16.40 6.54 -2.54
CA SER A 104 16.90 5.89 -3.75
C SER A 104 15.71 5.37 -4.55
N SER A 105 15.59 5.80 -5.79
CA SER A 105 14.58 5.33 -6.75
C SER A 105 15.27 5.12 -8.08
N THR A 106 15.49 3.86 -8.44
CA THR A 106 16.36 3.50 -9.56
C THR A 106 15.66 2.53 -10.51
N PRO A 107 15.77 2.74 -11.84
CA PRO A 107 15.22 1.81 -12.81
C PRO A 107 15.97 0.48 -12.77
N LEU A 108 15.26 -0.61 -13.06
CA LEU A 108 15.81 -1.96 -13.16
C LEU A 108 15.88 -2.41 -14.62
N SER A 109 16.95 -3.12 -14.99
CA SER A 109 17.16 -3.72 -16.31
C SER A 109 17.14 -5.25 -16.26
N ASN A 110 16.87 -5.88 -17.41
CA ASN A 110 16.88 -7.34 -17.58
C ASN A 110 16.05 -8.08 -16.51
N TYR A 111 14.87 -7.55 -16.22
CA TYR A 111 14.00 -8.15 -15.21
C TYR A 111 13.40 -9.49 -15.69
N ASP A 112 13.17 -10.39 -14.75
CA ASP A 112 12.50 -11.66 -14.94
C ASP A 112 11.77 -12.09 -13.67
N PHE A 113 10.97 -13.14 -13.74
CA PHE A 113 10.27 -13.72 -12.61
C PHE A 113 10.68 -15.19 -12.43
N SER A 114 10.55 -15.72 -11.21
CA SER A 114 10.66 -17.16 -11.01
C SER A 114 9.62 -17.90 -11.86
N GLU A 115 9.83 -19.20 -12.12
CA GLU A 115 8.87 -20.03 -12.88
C GLU A 115 7.47 -20.00 -12.27
N ASP A 116 7.39 -20.00 -10.94
CA ASP A 116 6.12 -19.89 -10.21
C ASP A 116 5.62 -18.45 -10.02
N LYS A 117 6.33 -17.45 -10.56
CA LYS A 117 6.04 -16.01 -10.47
C LYS A 117 5.95 -15.44 -9.04
N THR A 118 6.56 -16.07 -8.04
CA THR A 118 6.60 -15.54 -6.67
C THR A 118 7.88 -14.77 -6.34
N GLY A 119 8.93 -14.96 -7.15
CA GLY A 119 10.18 -14.20 -7.09
C GLY A 119 10.30 -13.21 -8.25
N PHE A 120 11.03 -12.13 -8.00
CA PHE A 120 11.39 -11.10 -8.97
C PHE A 120 12.91 -10.98 -9.03
N TYR A 121 13.44 -10.87 -10.25
CA TYR A 121 14.87 -10.75 -10.54
C TYR A 121 15.10 -9.62 -11.53
N ALA A 122 16.25 -8.96 -11.43
CA ALA A 122 16.78 -7.99 -12.39
C ALA A 122 18.30 -7.91 -12.22
N ASP A 123 18.99 -7.15 -13.08
CA ASP A 123 20.39 -6.81 -12.82
C ASP A 123 20.51 -6.15 -11.44
N ASP A 124 21.46 -6.63 -10.63
CA ASP A 124 21.75 -6.13 -9.29
C ASP A 124 20.55 -6.07 -8.33
N CYS A 125 19.46 -6.80 -8.58
CA CYS A 125 18.28 -6.84 -7.71
C CYS A 125 17.58 -8.21 -7.71
N ALA A 126 17.24 -8.73 -6.53
CA ALA A 126 16.45 -9.95 -6.36
C ALA A 126 15.52 -9.83 -5.14
N VAL A 127 14.27 -10.24 -5.33
CA VAL A 127 13.26 -10.40 -4.26
C VAL A 127 12.70 -11.80 -4.36
N GLU A 128 13.00 -12.66 -3.40
CA GLU A 128 12.73 -14.09 -3.49
C GLU A 128 11.87 -14.57 -2.33
N LEU A 129 10.81 -15.30 -2.64
CA LEU A 129 9.99 -16.00 -1.64
C LEU A 129 10.50 -17.44 -1.45
N SER A 130 10.96 -17.75 -0.25
CA SER A 130 11.34 -19.11 0.20
C SER A 130 10.26 -20.15 -0.10
N GLU A 131 10.64 -21.38 -0.45
CA GLU A 131 9.73 -22.45 -0.93
C GLU A 131 8.50 -22.68 -0.04
N ASP A 132 8.64 -22.54 1.29
CA ASP A 132 7.54 -22.70 2.26
C ASP A 132 6.56 -21.50 2.31
N GLY A 133 6.86 -20.43 1.56
CA GLY A 133 6.05 -19.23 1.44
C GLY A 133 6.05 -18.35 2.69
N THR A 134 7.06 -18.45 3.55
CA THR A 134 7.08 -17.73 4.84
C THR A 134 8.12 -16.62 4.97
N THR A 135 9.14 -16.63 4.12
CA THR A 135 10.29 -15.72 4.20
C THR A 135 10.61 -15.13 2.84
N TYR A 136 10.76 -13.80 2.78
CA TYR A 136 11.33 -13.09 1.65
C TYR A 136 12.80 -12.73 1.91
N THR A 137 13.64 -12.83 0.89
CA THR A 137 14.96 -12.19 0.87
C THR A 137 15.00 -11.09 -0.17
N ILE A 138 15.50 -9.91 0.19
CA ILE A 138 15.56 -8.71 -0.64
C ILE A 138 17.02 -8.31 -0.76
N LYS A 139 17.56 -8.35 -1.97
CA LYS A 139 18.92 -7.96 -2.27
C LYS A 139 18.91 -6.94 -3.39
N SER A 140 19.55 -5.79 -3.19
CA SER A 140 19.72 -4.79 -4.23
C SER A 140 21.06 -4.09 -4.09
N MET A 141 21.83 -4.07 -5.17
CA MET A 141 23.05 -3.26 -5.33
C MET A 141 22.85 -2.19 -6.42
N ASN A 142 21.62 -1.97 -6.86
CA ASN A 142 21.28 -1.10 -7.99
C ASN A 142 21.59 0.40 -7.74
N ASP A 143 21.78 0.79 -6.48
CA ASP A 143 22.24 2.12 -6.09
C ASP A 143 23.28 2.00 -4.96
N GLU A 144 24.50 2.48 -5.19
CA GLU A 144 25.58 2.48 -4.19
C GLU A 144 25.25 3.33 -2.95
N GLN A 145 24.25 4.21 -3.04
CA GLN A 145 23.76 4.98 -1.88
C GLN A 145 22.93 4.12 -0.92
N ALA A 146 22.37 3.01 -1.39
CA ALA A 146 21.48 2.14 -0.63
C ALA A 146 21.61 0.68 -1.09
N ILE A 147 22.63 -0.01 -0.60
CA ILE A 147 22.79 -1.44 -0.86
C ILE A 147 21.93 -2.21 0.15
N VAL A 148 20.90 -2.89 -0.33
CA VAL A 148 19.91 -3.60 0.48
C VAL A 148 20.27 -5.08 0.56
N ASN A 149 20.29 -5.63 1.79
CA ASN A 149 20.36 -7.06 2.05
C ASN A 149 19.52 -7.38 3.28
N LEU A 150 18.25 -7.69 3.07
CA LEU A 150 17.25 -7.86 4.12
C LEU A 150 16.54 -9.20 3.98
N THR A 151 16.16 -9.77 5.12
CA THR A 151 15.31 -10.95 5.20
C THR A 151 14.06 -10.58 5.99
N VAL A 152 12.88 -10.92 5.46
CA VAL A 152 11.57 -10.65 6.09
C VAL A 152 10.83 -11.96 6.28
N LYS A 153 10.52 -12.31 7.52
CA LYS A 153 9.79 -13.53 7.87
C LYS A 153 8.44 -13.18 8.46
N ARG A 154 7.35 -13.72 7.91
CA ARG A 154 6.03 -13.55 8.52
C ARG A 154 5.96 -14.29 9.85
N VAL A 155 5.37 -13.64 10.86
CA VAL A 155 5.10 -14.25 12.17
C VAL A 155 3.60 -14.44 12.42
N ALA A 156 2.75 -13.85 11.58
CA ALA A 156 1.32 -14.10 11.51
C ALA A 156 0.92 -14.63 10.11
N PRO A 157 -0.25 -15.26 9.96
CA PRO A 157 -0.79 -15.60 8.64
C PRO A 157 -0.89 -14.36 7.75
N GLY A 158 -0.62 -14.54 6.45
CA GLY A 158 -0.88 -13.49 5.47
C GLY A 158 -2.39 -13.29 5.29
N PHE A 159 -2.80 -12.11 4.84
CA PHE A 159 -4.20 -11.70 4.74
C PHE A 159 -4.56 -11.18 3.34
N LYS A 160 -5.77 -11.53 2.88
CA LYS A 160 -6.54 -10.79 1.87
C LYS A 160 -8.00 -10.70 2.29
N ALA A 161 -8.65 -9.56 2.04
CA ALA A 161 -10.08 -9.44 2.23
C ALA A 161 -10.86 -10.28 1.21
N GLY A 162 -12.02 -10.82 1.60
CA GLY A 162 -12.79 -11.66 0.68
C GLY A 162 -12.08 -12.96 0.33
N LYS A 163 -12.44 -13.52 -0.83
CA LYS A 163 -11.84 -14.72 -1.41
C LYS A 163 -10.67 -14.38 -2.32
N THR A 164 -10.78 -13.27 -3.05
CA THR A 164 -9.85 -12.90 -4.11
C THR A 164 -8.95 -11.73 -3.74
N GLY A 165 -9.36 -10.89 -2.78
CA GLY A 165 -8.72 -9.62 -2.50
C GLY A 165 -8.97 -8.56 -3.59
N LYS A 166 -9.81 -8.84 -4.60
CA LYS A 166 -9.99 -7.99 -5.79
C LYS A 166 -11.24 -7.12 -5.69
N THR A 167 -11.07 -5.83 -5.99
CA THR A 167 -12.14 -4.91 -6.39
C THR A 167 -12.11 -4.81 -7.92
N LEU A 168 -13.28 -4.91 -8.57
CA LEU A 168 -13.41 -4.93 -10.03
C LEU A 168 -14.10 -3.67 -10.53
N PHE A 169 -13.66 -3.17 -11.69
CA PHE A 169 -14.21 -1.99 -12.36
C PHE A 169 -14.82 -2.38 -13.70
N GLY A 170 -16.01 -1.87 -14.00
CA GLY A 170 -16.74 -2.14 -15.24
C GLY A 170 -18.20 -2.47 -15.05
N GLU A 171 -18.95 -2.51 -16.15
CA GLU A 171 -20.36 -2.90 -16.17
C GLU A 171 -20.55 -4.43 -16.29
N ASP A 172 -19.53 -5.16 -16.76
CA ASP A 172 -19.46 -6.62 -16.77
C ASP A 172 -18.29 -7.10 -15.92
N PHE A 173 -18.58 -7.62 -14.72
CA PHE A 173 -17.56 -8.11 -13.80
C PHE A 173 -16.94 -9.46 -14.22
N ALA A 174 -17.49 -10.16 -15.22
CA ALA A 174 -16.83 -11.32 -15.81
C ALA A 174 -15.69 -10.89 -16.74
N ASN A 175 -15.77 -9.67 -17.31
CA ASN A 175 -14.77 -9.07 -18.18
C ASN A 175 -14.48 -7.62 -17.73
N PRO A 176 -13.94 -7.43 -16.51
CA PRO A 176 -13.76 -6.10 -15.95
C PRO A 176 -12.76 -5.27 -16.77
N TRP A 177 -12.94 -3.96 -16.78
CA TRP A 177 -12.00 -3.01 -17.41
C TRP A 177 -10.68 -2.93 -16.65
N GLY A 178 -10.72 -3.18 -15.34
CA GLY A 178 -9.56 -3.14 -14.46
C GLY A 178 -9.88 -3.73 -13.09
N SER A 179 -8.85 -3.89 -12.27
CA SER A 179 -9.02 -4.38 -10.90
C SER A 179 -8.02 -3.74 -9.94
N MET A 180 -8.34 -3.75 -8.65
CA MET A 180 -7.37 -3.47 -7.59
C MET A 180 -7.29 -4.62 -6.60
N ARG A 181 -6.09 -4.96 -6.15
CA ARG A 181 -5.82 -6.04 -5.19
C ARG A 181 -4.85 -5.58 -4.11
N HIS A 182 -5.11 -5.98 -2.88
CA HIS A 182 -4.19 -5.78 -1.74
C HIS A 182 -4.03 -7.09 -0.98
N LEU A 183 -2.78 -7.53 -0.81
CA LEU A 183 -2.40 -8.66 0.04
C LEU A 183 -1.39 -8.19 1.07
N PHE A 184 -1.53 -8.67 2.30
CA PHE A 184 -0.69 -8.23 3.42
C PHE A 184 -0.02 -9.39 4.14
N TRP A 185 1.23 -9.24 4.56
CA TRP A 185 1.70 -9.91 5.77
C TRP A 185 1.66 -8.88 6.90
N PRO A 186 0.62 -8.93 7.75
CA PRO A 186 0.35 -7.85 8.70
C PRO A 186 1.37 -7.76 9.83
N ARG A 187 2.15 -8.83 10.05
CA ARG A 187 3.17 -8.89 11.09
C ARG A 187 4.33 -9.78 10.66
N CYS A 188 5.50 -9.19 10.58
CA CYS A 188 6.75 -9.85 10.22
C CYS A 188 7.88 -9.44 11.18
N THR A 189 8.94 -10.23 11.18
CA THR A 189 10.27 -9.84 11.67
C THR A 189 11.18 -9.59 10.49
N ALA A 190 12.04 -8.58 10.59
CA ALA A 190 13.10 -8.33 9.64
C ALA A 190 14.48 -8.49 10.30
N GLU A 191 15.48 -8.84 9.49
CA GLU A 191 16.90 -8.83 9.83
C GLU A 191 17.72 -8.42 8.59
N GLY A 192 18.97 -8.02 8.82
CA GLY A 192 19.90 -7.60 7.78
C GLY A 192 20.08 -6.09 7.75
N THR A 193 20.63 -5.59 6.65
CA THR A 193 21.13 -4.20 6.60
C THR A 193 20.76 -3.48 5.32
N ILE A 194 20.65 -2.16 5.45
CA ILE A 194 20.78 -1.24 4.32
C ILE A 194 22.11 -0.49 4.49
N THR A 195 23.04 -0.69 3.57
CA THR A 195 24.36 -0.04 3.61
C THR A 195 24.31 1.26 2.85
N THR A 196 24.64 2.35 3.57
CA THR A 196 24.77 3.70 3.02
C THR A 196 26.23 4.12 2.95
N LYS A 197 26.49 5.34 2.49
CA LYS A 197 27.84 5.94 2.51
C LYS A 197 28.46 6.05 3.91
N ASP A 198 27.62 6.15 4.94
CA ASP A 198 28.06 6.26 6.33
C ASP A 198 28.26 4.89 7.01
N GLY A 199 27.86 3.81 6.33
CA GLY A 199 28.01 2.43 6.79
C GLY A 199 26.70 1.63 6.78
N PRO A 200 26.75 0.37 7.24
CA PRO A 200 25.56 -0.48 7.36
C PRO A 200 24.64 -0.01 8.48
N ILE A 201 23.36 0.12 8.18
CA ILE A 201 22.29 0.34 9.16
C ILE A 201 21.56 -0.98 9.34
N ASP A 202 21.50 -1.46 10.58
CA ASP A 202 20.78 -2.68 10.95
C ASP A 202 19.27 -2.45 11.01
N PHE A 203 18.52 -3.35 10.39
CA PHE A 203 17.06 -3.35 10.35
C PHE A 203 16.43 -4.57 11.03
N ALA A 204 17.15 -5.19 11.97
CA ALA A 204 16.56 -6.10 12.94
C ALA A 204 15.35 -5.43 13.63
N GLY A 205 14.17 -6.05 13.54
CA GLY A 205 12.95 -5.54 14.17
C GLY A 205 11.66 -6.00 13.51
N LYS A 206 10.63 -5.15 13.58
CA LYS A 206 9.31 -5.46 13.01
C LYS A 206 9.25 -5.06 11.56
N ALA A 207 8.44 -5.77 10.80
CA ALA A 207 8.17 -5.45 9.41
C ALA A 207 6.73 -5.74 9.01
N PHE A 208 6.35 -5.11 7.90
CA PHE A 208 5.08 -5.29 7.21
C PHE A 208 5.34 -5.48 5.73
N PHE A 209 4.58 -6.36 5.08
CA PHE A 209 4.66 -6.57 3.64
C PHE A 209 3.31 -6.32 2.98
N SER A 210 3.33 -5.57 1.87
CA SER A 210 2.19 -5.28 1.01
C SER A 210 2.49 -5.69 -0.43
N HIS A 211 1.63 -6.53 -1.00
CA HIS A 211 1.61 -6.84 -2.43
C HIS A 211 0.34 -6.23 -3.03
N ALA A 212 0.50 -5.19 -3.83
CA ALA A 212 -0.61 -4.45 -4.40
C ALA A 212 -0.61 -4.56 -5.93
N LEU A 213 -1.81 -4.64 -6.52
CA LEU A 213 -2.01 -4.52 -7.95
C LEU A 213 -3.04 -3.42 -8.20
N GLN A 214 -2.67 -2.46 -9.05
CA GLN A 214 -3.56 -1.50 -9.68
C GLN A 214 -3.61 -1.84 -11.17
N GLY A 215 -4.58 -2.66 -11.58
CA GLY A 215 -4.74 -3.17 -12.95
C GLY A 215 -5.47 -2.20 -13.89
N MET A 216 -5.22 -0.89 -13.75
CA MET A 216 -5.70 0.18 -14.62
C MET A 216 -4.89 1.45 -14.34
N LYS A 217 -5.21 2.57 -15.01
CA LYS A 217 -4.55 3.85 -14.73
C LYS A 217 -4.83 4.28 -13.27
N PRO A 218 -3.81 4.65 -12.47
CA PRO A 218 -4.00 4.96 -11.06
C PRO A 218 -5.07 6.03 -10.77
N HIS A 219 -5.10 7.11 -11.56
CA HIS A 219 -6.07 8.21 -11.42
C HIS A 219 -7.50 7.83 -11.87
N HIS A 220 -7.68 6.70 -12.56
CA HIS A 220 -9.00 6.13 -12.83
C HIS A 220 -9.43 5.16 -11.73
N ALA A 221 -8.48 4.50 -11.05
CA ALA A 221 -8.77 3.55 -9.98
C ALA A 221 -9.18 4.25 -8.67
N ALA A 222 -8.48 5.31 -8.30
CA ALA A 222 -8.66 6.00 -7.02
C ALA A 222 -8.39 7.50 -7.12
N ALA A 223 -9.19 8.26 -6.38
CA ALA A 223 -9.03 9.70 -6.19
C ALA A 223 -8.26 10.02 -4.91
N LYS A 224 -8.45 9.21 -3.85
CA LYS A 224 -7.85 9.43 -2.52
C LYS A 224 -7.52 8.09 -1.86
N TRP A 225 -6.49 8.07 -1.02
CA TRP A 225 -6.10 6.91 -0.22
C TRP A 225 -5.80 7.28 1.23
N ASN A 226 -6.05 6.34 2.13
CA ASN A 226 -5.56 6.33 3.50
C ASN A 226 -4.89 4.99 3.79
N PHE A 227 -3.69 5.03 4.31
CA PHE A 227 -2.93 3.86 4.73
C PHE A 227 -2.49 4.00 6.19
N CYS A 228 -2.62 2.93 6.96
CA CYS A 228 -2.12 2.83 8.32
C CYS A 228 -1.40 1.50 8.51
N ASP A 229 -0.19 1.56 9.03
CA ASP A 229 0.60 0.44 9.53
C ASP A 229 0.96 0.69 10.99
N PHE A 230 0.21 0.06 11.89
CA PHE A 230 0.51 0.06 13.32
C PHE A 230 1.23 -1.23 13.71
N GLN A 231 2.35 -1.09 14.43
CA GLN A 231 3.12 -2.21 14.97
C GLN A 231 3.40 -2.03 16.47
N GLY A 232 2.54 -2.62 17.30
CA GLY A 232 2.70 -2.70 18.76
C GLY A 232 3.47 -3.96 19.21
N PRO A 233 3.92 -4.05 20.48
CA PRO A 233 4.59 -5.21 21.06
C PRO A 233 3.90 -6.55 20.81
N THR A 234 2.57 -6.59 20.83
CA THR A 234 1.77 -7.82 20.69
C THR A 234 0.97 -7.81 19.40
N TYR A 235 0.38 -6.67 19.04
CA TYR A 235 -0.57 -6.56 17.94
C TYR A 235 -0.02 -5.71 16.80
N SER A 236 -0.49 -6.00 15.59
CA SER A 236 -0.45 -5.08 14.46
C SER A 236 -1.86 -4.77 13.97
N ALA A 237 -2.05 -3.57 13.43
CA ALA A 237 -3.31 -3.15 12.84
C ALA A 237 -3.04 -2.40 11.54
N ILE A 238 -3.50 -2.98 10.43
CA ILE A 238 -3.26 -2.47 9.08
C ILE A 238 -4.60 -2.02 8.48
N LEU A 239 -4.58 -0.89 7.79
CA LEU A 239 -5.72 -0.39 7.03
C LEU A 239 -5.25 0.18 5.69
N MET A 240 -5.95 -0.21 4.62
CA MET A 240 -5.87 0.42 3.31
C MET A 240 -7.29 0.80 2.88
N GLN A 241 -7.53 2.10 2.73
CA GLN A 241 -8.80 2.65 2.27
C GLN A 241 -8.54 3.49 1.03
N PHE A 242 -9.37 3.33 0.00
CA PHE A 242 -9.40 4.25 -1.12
C PHE A 242 -10.81 4.70 -1.45
N THR A 243 -10.90 5.89 -2.01
CA THR A 243 -12.12 6.43 -2.60
C THR A 243 -11.93 6.50 -4.09
N THR A 244 -12.84 5.90 -4.86
CA THR A 244 -12.78 5.98 -6.33
C THR A 244 -13.05 7.40 -6.82
N PRO A 245 -12.67 7.74 -8.06
CA PRO A 245 -13.16 8.95 -8.71
C PRO A 245 -14.69 8.98 -8.81
N PRO A 246 -15.29 10.17 -9.07
CA PRO A 246 -16.72 10.32 -9.30
C PRO A 246 -17.28 9.38 -10.38
N SER A 247 -16.43 8.94 -11.32
CA SER A 247 -16.77 7.97 -12.38
C SER A 247 -17.39 6.67 -11.84
N TYR A 248 -16.99 6.25 -10.65
CA TYR A 248 -17.47 5.04 -9.97
C TYR A 248 -18.28 5.37 -8.71
N GLY A 249 -18.88 6.57 -8.67
CA GLY A 249 -19.77 7.00 -7.58
C GLY A 249 -19.05 7.40 -6.28
N SER A 250 -17.76 7.74 -6.34
CA SER A 250 -16.96 8.06 -5.14
C SER A 250 -17.05 6.96 -4.08
N THR A 251 -17.03 5.71 -4.54
CA THR A 251 -17.17 4.53 -3.70
C THR A 251 -15.94 4.40 -2.80
N VAL A 252 -16.19 4.28 -1.50
CA VAL A 252 -15.14 3.97 -0.51
C VAL A 252 -14.96 2.46 -0.44
N VAL A 253 -13.72 2.01 -0.56
CA VAL A 253 -13.33 0.61 -0.44
C VAL A 253 -12.32 0.49 0.67
N ASN A 254 -12.57 -0.47 1.56
CA ASN A 254 -11.81 -0.68 2.79
C ASN A 254 -11.23 -2.08 2.82
N VAL A 255 -10.00 -2.18 3.28
CA VAL A 255 -9.32 -3.45 3.59
C VAL A 255 -8.58 -3.24 4.91
N GLY A 256 -8.89 -4.06 5.91
CA GLY A 256 -8.30 -3.94 7.23
C GLY A 256 -8.05 -5.30 7.89
N VAL A 257 -6.99 -5.38 8.69
CA VAL A 257 -6.59 -6.58 9.43
C VAL A 257 -5.94 -6.21 10.75
N ILE A 258 -6.27 -6.97 11.80
CA ILE A 258 -5.56 -6.95 13.08
C ILE A 258 -4.98 -8.34 13.31
N ALA A 259 -3.70 -8.41 13.63
CA ALA A 259 -2.99 -9.67 13.83
C ALA A 259 -2.10 -9.62 15.08
N LYS A 260 -1.73 -10.80 15.56
CA LYS A 260 -0.63 -11.04 16.50
C LYS A 260 0.13 -12.26 16.02
N ASP A 261 1.23 -12.60 16.69
CA ASP A 261 2.02 -13.76 16.34
C ASP A 261 1.15 -15.04 16.29
N GLY A 262 1.24 -15.75 15.17
CA GLY A 262 0.51 -16.98 14.88
C GLY A 262 -0.96 -16.82 14.49
N GLU A 263 -1.54 -15.61 14.53
CA GLU A 263 -3.00 -15.45 14.42
C GLU A 263 -3.46 -14.12 13.80
N ILE A 264 -4.41 -14.20 12.86
CA ILE A 264 -5.25 -13.05 12.48
C ILE A 264 -6.41 -12.97 13.48
N ILE A 265 -6.48 -11.86 14.23
CA ILE A 265 -7.53 -11.59 15.20
C ILE A 265 -8.83 -11.21 14.50
N MET A 266 -8.76 -10.30 13.53
CA MET A 266 -9.88 -9.97 12.66
C MET A 266 -9.35 -9.50 11.29
N GLY A 267 -10.20 -9.59 10.28
CA GLY A 267 -9.89 -9.05 8.97
C GLY A 267 -11.15 -8.89 8.12
N GLY A 268 -11.09 -7.99 7.15
CA GLY A 268 -12.15 -7.79 6.17
C GLY A 268 -12.26 -6.35 5.71
N CYS A 269 -13.49 -5.90 5.47
CA CYS A 269 -13.76 -4.59 4.85
C CYS A 269 -14.53 -3.63 5.77
N ASN A 270 -14.76 -3.99 7.04
CA ASN A 270 -15.39 -3.12 8.01
C ASN A 270 -14.30 -2.38 8.82
N SER A 271 -13.70 -1.41 8.15
CA SER A 271 -12.71 -0.50 8.72
C SER A 271 -12.92 0.89 8.13
N ASP A 272 -12.43 1.92 8.80
CA ASP A 272 -12.57 3.30 8.34
C ASP A 272 -11.38 4.17 8.76
N ALA A 273 -11.04 5.14 7.91
CA ALA A 273 -10.07 6.19 8.18
C ALA A 273 -10.76 7.55 8.07
N LYS A 274 -10.72 8.34 9.15
CA LYS A 274 -11.35 9.65 9.22
C LYS A 274 -10.34 10.72 9.58
N HIS A 275 -10.13 11.67 8.68
CA HIS A 275 -9.42 12.92 8.97
C HIS A 275 -10.30 13.76 9.90
N LEU A 276 -9.88 13.92 11.15
CA LEU A 276 -10.63 14.67 12.16
C LEU A 276 -10.33 16.16 12.08
N GLU A 277 -9.09 16.49 11.77
CA GLU A 277 -8.61 17.86 11.57
C GLU A 277 -7.64 17.86 10.40
N THR A 278 -7.66 18.95 9.63
CA THR A 278 -6.84 19.15 8.43
C THR A 278 -6.35 20.59 8.38
N LYS A 279 -5.21 20.82 7.74
CA LYS A 279 -4.73 22.14 7.32
C LYS A 279 -4.58 22.17 5.80
N SER A 280 -4.69 23.34 5.20
CA SER A 280 -4.39 23.48 3.76
C SER A 280 -2.88 23.39 3.55
N ASP A 281 -2.43 22.57 2.61
CA ASP A 281 -1.04 22.59 2.15
C ASP A 281 -0.80 23.86 1.33
N SER A 282 0.29 24.57 1.64
CA SER A 282 0.61 25.87 1.03
C SER A 282 1.08 25.82 -0.42
N GLU A 283 1.44 24.64 -0.93
CA GLU A 283 1.96 24.45 -2.29
C GLU A 283 0.93 23.85 -3.25
N ASN A 284 -0.02 23.05 -2.75
CA ASN A 284 -0.95 22.32 -3.61
C ASN A 284 -2.44 22.41 -3.22
N ASP A 285 -2.78 23.05 -2.10
CA ASP A 285 -4.14 23.27 -1.59
C ASP A 285 -4.87 22.00 -1.09
N TRP A 286 -4.20 20.85 -1.01
CA TRP A 286 -4.82 19.64 -0.44
C TRP A 286 -5.05 19.78 1.08
N PRO A 287 -6.10 19.12 1.61
CA PRO A 287 -6.39 19.13 3.04
C PRO A 287 -5.47 18.13 3.77
N GLU A 288 -4.21 18.53 4.01
CA GLU A 288 -3.22 17.77 4.78
C GLU A 288 -3.80 17.41 6.17
N PRO A 289 -3.97 16.12 6.51
CA PRO A 289 -4.49 15.73 7.81
C PRO A 289 -3.49 16.05 8.94
N THR A 290 -4.02 16.58 10.04
CA THR A 290 -3.26 16.86 11.28
C THR A 290 -3.68 15.96 12.42
N THR A 291 -4.93 15.49 12.41
CA THR A 291 -5.48 14.55 13.40
C THR A 291 -6.30 13.49 12.67
N ILE A 292 -6.12 12.22 13.02
CA ILE A 292 -6.77 11.10 12.34
C ILE A 292 -7.37 10.10 13.32
N LYS A 293 -8.41 9.40 12.88
CA LYS A 293 -8.95 8.21 13.53
C LYS A 293 -9.00 7.06 12.52
N TYR A 294 -8.40 5.93 12.88
CA TYR A 294 -8.61 4.65 12.22
C TYR A 294 -9.50 3.78 13.10
N SER A 295 -10.37 2.98 12.49
CA SER A 295 -11.21 2.04 13.21
C SER A 295 -11.38 0.73 12.45
N TRP A 296 -11.56 -0.35 13.19
CA TRP A 296 -11.82 -1.69 12.69
C TRP A 296 -12.97 -2.29 13.47
N ALA A 297 -13.82 -3.06 12.80
CA ALA A 297 -14.85 -3.85 13.43
C ALA A 297 -15.00 -5.20 12.72
N GLY A 298 -15.28 -6.25 13.47
CA GLY A 298 -15.40 -7.58 12.91
C GLY A 298 -15.62 -8.64 13.98
N SER A 299 -15.14 -9.84 13.71
CA SER A 299 -15.18 -10.93 14.68
C SER A 299 -13.94 -11.80 14.56
N THR A 300 -13.57 -12.41 15.68
CA THR A 300 -12.56 -13.46 15.74
C THR A 300 -13.02 -14.73 15.02
N LYS A 301 -12.10 -15.67 14.79
CA LYS A 301 -12.43 -16.99 14.21
C LYS A 301 -13.45 -17.78 15.05
N ASP A 302 -13.45 -17.59 16.37
CA ASP A 302 -14.42 -18.20 17.30
C ASP A 302 -15.70 -17.35 17.50
N GLY A 303 -15.87 -16.27 16.72
CA GLY A 303 -17.12 -15.50 16.66
C GLY A 303 -17.29 -14.42 17.73
N LYS A 304 -16.23 -14.06 18.47
CA LYS A 304 -16.29 -12.94 19.42
C LYS A 304 -16.24 -11.62 18.67
N PRO A 305 -17.07 -10.62 19.04
CA PRO A 305 -17.04 -9.31 18.41
C PRO A 305 -15.68 -8.64 18.67
N VAL A 306 -15.15 -7.99 17.65
CA VAL A 306 -13.92 -7.19 17.73
C VAL A 306 -14.23 -5.77 17.32
N GLU A 307 -13.81 -4.81 18.15
CA GLU A 307 -13.80 -3.39 17.83
C GLU A 307 -12.42 -2.84 18.15
N ALA A 308 -11.87 -2.00 17.29
CA ALA A 308 -10.59 -1.36 17.55
C ALA A 308 -10.52 0.05 17.00
N SER A 309 -9.68 0.88 17.60
CA SER A 309 -9.36 2.18 17.06
C SER A 309 -7.95 2.66 17.39
N ILE A 310 -7.43 3.51 16.52
CA ILE A 310 -6.23 4.32 16.73
C ILE A 310 -6.65 5.76 16.48
N LYS A 311 -6.40 6.67 17.42
CA LYS A 311 -6.75 8.08 17.30
C LYS A 311 -5.64 8.95 17.86
N GLY A 312 -5.29 10.02 17.15
CA GLY A 312 -4.28 10.96 17.62
C GLY A 312 -3.87 11.98 16.56
N GLY A 313 -3.01 12.91 16.99
CA GLY A 313 -2.35 13.86 16.09
C GLY A 313 -1.24 13.19 15.28
N LEU A 314 -1.09 13.59 14.03
CA LEU A 314 -0.11 13.05 13.09
C LEU A 314 1.28 13.72 13.18
N GLU A 315 1.44 14.70 14.08
CA GLU A 315 2.63 15.54 14.22
C GLU A 315 3.00 16.26 12.91
N GLU A 316 4.25 16.70 12.79
CA GLU A 316 4.75 17.20 11.51
C GLU A 316 4.88 16.01 10.55
N LYS A 317 4.43 16.18 9.30
CA LYS A 317 4.63 15.16 8.27
C LYS A 317 6.13 14.85 8.11
N LEU A 318 6.45 13.58 7.87
CA LEU A 318 7.81 13.17 7.52
C LEU A 318 8.16 13.68 6.13
N ASP A 319 7.28 13.42 5.17
CA ASP A 319 7.49 13.79 3.78
C ASP A 319 6.18 14.10 3.06
N ARG A 320 6.30 14.79 1.93
CA ARG A 320 5.25 15.04 0.96
C ARG A 320 5.77 14.74 -0.44
N ILE A 321 5.41 13.58 -0.97
CA ILE A 321 5.85 13.12 -2.29
C ILE A 321 4.97 13.75 -3.35
N ASP A 322 5.56 14.51 -4.28
CA ASP A 322 4.94 14.86 -5.56
C ASP A 322 5.09 13.66 -6.50
N VAL A 323 4.01 12.89 -6.66
CA VAL A 323 4.04 11.68 -7.52
C VAL A 323 4.39 12.06 -8.95
N MET A 324 3.98 13.25 -9.41
CA MET A 324 4.35 13.72 -10.74
C MET A 324 5.85 14.01 -10.82
N ALA A 325 6.53 14.43 -9.76
CA ALA A 325 7.98 14.57 -9.80
C ALA A 325 8.67 13.22 -10.07
N GLU A 326 8.19 12.15 -9.44
CA GLU A 326 8.79 10.82 -9.45
C GLU A 326 8.53 9.99 -10.72
N VAL A 327 7.43 10.24 -11.46
CA VAL A 327 7.18 9.47 -12.70
C VAL A 327 8.19 9.77 -13.81
N PRO A 328 8.65 8.73 -14.56
CA PRO A 328 9.53 8.92 -15.70
C PRO A 328 8.99 9.91 -16.74
N GLY A 329 9.90 10.67 -17.37
CA GLY A 329 9.54 11.74 -18.30
C GLY A 329 8.63 11.33 -19.48
N PHE A 330 8.71 10.08 -19.95
CA PHE A 330 7.82 9.60 -21.02
C PHE A 330 6.39 9.35 -20.51
N VAL A 331 6.23 8.91 -19.26
CA VAL A 331 4.91 8.74 -18.62
C VAL A 331 4.25 10.10 -18.49
N LYS A 332 4.99 11.13 -18.04
CA LYS A 332 4.53 12.52 -17.97
C LYS A 332 3.90 13.01 -19.27
N LYS A 333 4.47 12.64 -20.43
CA LYS A 333 3.93 13.03 -21.75
C LYS A 333 2.61 12.34 -22.08
N ILE A 334 2.40 11.12 -21.60
CA ILE A 334 1.16 10.35 -21.80
C ILE A 334 0.07 10.85 -20.86
N VAL A 335 0.43 11.23 -19.63
CA VAL A 335 -0.51 11.74 -18.62
C VAL A 335 -0.68 13.26 -18.64
N ALA A 336 0.04 14.00 -19.49
CA ALA A 336 -0.12 15.45 -19.63
C ALA A 336 -1.55 15.89 -20.04
N GLY A 337 -2.39 14.96 -20.51
CA GLY A 337 -3.82 15.16 -20.77
C GLY A 337 -4.74 14.91 -19.56
N ALA A 338 -4.21 14.42 -18.43
CA ALA A 338 -4.92 14.35 -17.15
C ALA A 338 -4.98 15.76 -16.54
N ALA A 339 -5.80 16.62 -17.13
CA ALA A 339 -5.93 18.02 -16.74
C ALA A 339 -6.32 18.13 -15.26
N GLY A 340 -5.44 18.73 -14.45
CA GLY A 340 -5.75 19.20 -13.10
C GLY A 340 -5.42 18.27 -11.94
N THR A 341 -4.95 17.03 -12.16
CA THR A 341 -4.56 16.15 -11.05
C THR A 341 -3.20 16.56 -10.49
N LYS A 342 -3.14 16.79 -9.17
CA LYS A 342 -1.92 17.07 -8.42
C LYS A 342 -1.69 15.91 -7.44
N PRO A 343 -1.20 14.74 -7.88
CA PRO A 343 -1.07 13.58 -7.01
C PRO A 343 0.02 13.79 -5.95
N TYR A 344 -0.38 13.88 -4.69
CA TYR A 344 0.51 14.01 -3.55
C TYR A 344 0.27 12.90 -2.53
N ILE A 345 1.36 12.38 -1.96
CA ILE A 345 1.33 11.43 -0.83
C ILE A 345 1.95 12.13 0.38
N TYR A 346 1.16 12.30 1.43
CA TYR A 346 1.62 12.81 2.72
C TYR A 346 1.97 11.63 3.61
N GLN A 347 3.19 11.59 4.13
CA GLN A 347 3.69 10.48 4.97
C GLN A 347 3.91 10.96 6.40
N TYR A 348 3.50 10.14 7.37
CA TYR A 348 3.56 10.48 8.79
C TYR A 348 4.07 9.32 9.61
N SER A 349 4.80 9.65 10.68
CA SER A 349 5.11 8.72 11.76
C SER A 349 5.31 9.50 13.06
N PRO A 350 4.25 9.71 13.85
CA PRO A 350 4.35 10.43 15.13
C PRO A 350 5.42 9.81 16.04
N GLN A 351 6.39 10.62 16.47
CA GLN A 351 7.51 10.18 17.31
C GLN A 351 7.41 10.72 18.74
N LYS A 352 6.83 11.91 18.93
CA LYS A 352 6.79 12.57 20.25
C LYS A 352 5.67 12.03 21.11
N THR A 353 4.50 11.79 20.50
CA THR A 353 3.30 11.24 21.14
C THR A 353 2.97 9.93 20.47
N LYS A 354 3.31 8.81 21.13
CA LYS A 354 2.95 7.48 20.62
C LYS A 354 1.44 7.34 20.55
N MET A 355 0.97 6.79 19.44
CA MET A 355 -0.44 6.43 19.29
C MET A 355 -0.68 5.05 19.92
N SER A 356 -1.87 4.86 20.46
CA SER A 356 -2.31 3.59 21.05
C SER A 356 -3.36 2.92 20.18
N LEU A 357 -3.24 1.59 20.06
CA LEU A 357 -4.32 0.72 19.63
C LEU A 357 -5.21 0.42 20.83
N GLU A 358 -6.45 0.92 20.78
CA GLU A 358 -7.53 0.48 21.67
C GLU A 358 -8.24 -0.68 21.00
N LEU A 359 -8.22 -1.87 21.60
CA LEU A 359 -8.75 -3.11 21.05
C LEU A 359 -9.69 -3.78 22.07
N LYS A 360 -10.90 -4.09 21.64
CA LYS A 360 -11.89 -4.83 22.39
C LYS A 360 -12.20 -6.15 21.69
N ILE A 361 -12.08 -7.27 22.42
CA ILE A 361 -12.40 -8.62 21.95
C ILE A 361 -13.40 -9.25 22.93
N GLY A 362 -14.69 -9.28 22.57
CA GLY A 362 -15.75 -9.60 23.53
C GLY A 362 -15.75 -8.64 24.72
N ASP A 363 -15.53 -9.17 25.92
CA ASP A 363 -15.44 -8.38 27.16
C ASP A 363 -14.02 -7.94 27.51
N GLN A 364 -13.01 -8.39 26.76
CA GLN A 364 -11.61 -8.03 27.01
C GLN A 364 -11.27 -6.71 26.34
N GLU A 365 -10.78 -5.75 27.12
CA GLU A 365 -10.22 -4.49 26.63
C GLU A 365 -8.69 -4.50 26.74
N ILE A 366 -8.04 -4.06 25.68
CA ILE A 366 -6.59 -4.03 25.51
C ILE A 366 -6.23 -2.63 25.00
N THR A 367 -5.21 -2.03 25.58
CA THR A 367 -4.60 -0.80 25.06
C THR A 367 -3.11 -1.03 24.92
N GLU A 368 -2.58 -0.78 23.73
CA GLU A 368 -1.15 -0.98 23.44
C GLU A 368 -0.59 0.18 22.63
N GLU A 369 0.50 0.78 23.11
CA GLU A 369 1.27 1.76 22.34
C GLU A 369 2.12 1.06 21.28
N GLY A 370 2.23 1.69 20.11
CA GLY A 370 3.02 1.13 19.02
C GLY A 370 3.56 2.19 18.08
N PHE A 371 4.36 1.71 17.13
CA PHE A 371 4.82 2.53 16.03
C PHE A 371 3.70 2.67 15.00
N VAL A 372 3.48 3.87 14.48
CA VAL A 372 2.55 4.12 13.37
C VAL A 372 3.34 4.70 12.21
N PHE A 373 3.21 4.06 11.05
CA PHE A 373 3.44 4.71 9.77
C PHE A 373 2.10 4.89 9.08
N SER A 374 1.86 6.06 8.49
CA SER A 374 0.61 6.30 7.78
C SER A 374 0.79 7.21 6.59
N GLU A 375 -0.08 7.05 5.60
CA GLU A 375 -0.10 7.86 4.40
C GLU A 375 -1.51 8.38 4.12
N ALA A 376 -1.58 9.62 3.66
CA ALA A 376 -2.78 10.20 3.07
C ALA A 376 -2.45 10.63 1.64
N THR A 377 -3.14 10.06 0.65
CA THR A 377 -2.90 10.36 -0.77
C THR A 377 -4.09 11.10 -1.34
N PHE A 378 -3.80 12.14 -2.14
CA PHE A 378 -4.78 12.88 -2.90
C PHE A 378 -4.33 12.94 -4.36
N ILE A 379 -5.19 12.50 -5.28
CA ILE A 379 -4.91 12.41 -6.73
C ILE A 379 -5.82 13.37 -7.49
N SER A 380 -7.12 13.29 -7.21
CA SER A 380 -8.18 14.08 -7.83
C SER A 380 -9.30 14.36 -6.82
N ASP A 381 -10.18 15.30 -7.16
CA ASP A 381 -11.33 15.67 -6.33
C ASP A 381 -12.32 14.53 -6.07
#